data_AF-A0A846HQN9-F1
#
_entry.id   AF-A0A846HQN9-F1
#
_cell.length_a   1.000
_cell.length_b   1.000
_cell.length_c   1.000
_cell.angle_alpha   90.00
_cell.angle_beta   90.00
_cell.angle_gamma   90.00
#
_symmetry.space_group_name_H-M   'P 1'
#
loop_
_entity.id
_entity.type
_entity.pdbx_description
1 polymer ?
#
loop_
_entity_poly.entity_id
_entity_poly.type
_entity_poly.pdbx_seq_one_letter_code
_entity_poly.pdbx_strand_id
1 'polypeptide(L)'
;MPPHLESPIERVEALYVELVQHYGEGDQRELRAAAKILLVALAKFQEHGGPDWAQLLDEYVEILKRDPQRFQRMLDSNRATTPDELLA
;
A
#
# COMPACT_ATOMS: atom_id res chain seq x y z
N MET A 1 9.69 -26.22 -2.33
CA MET A 1 9.24 -25.35 -1.21
C MET A 1 7.80 -25.00 -1.48
N PRO A 2 6.92 -24.97 -0.46
CA PRO A 2 5.61 -24.34 -0.64
C PRO A 2 5.84 -22.87 -1.03
N PRO A 3 5.01 -22.29 -1.91
CA PRO A 3 5.09 -20.87 -2.21
C PRO A 3 4.90 -20.10 -0.90
N HIS A 4 5.75 -19.11 -0.64
CA HIS A 4 5.51 -18.17 0.44
C HIS A 4 4.14 -17.54 0.19
N LEU A 5 3.22 -17.69 1.14
CA LEU A 5 1.95 -16.98 1.13
C LEU A 5 2.27 -15.52 1.43
N GLU A 6 2.54 -14.75 0.38
CA GLU A 6 2.74 -13.31 0.48
C GLU A 6 1.51 -12.68 1.15
N SER A 7 1.75 -11.91 2.21
CA SER A 7 0.74 -11.06 2.82
C SER A 7 0.16 -10.11 1.76
N PRO A 8 -1.08 -9.62 1.95
CA PRO A 8 -1.68 -8.66 1.02
C PRO A 8 -0.81 -7.43 0.74
N ILE A 9 -0.06 -6.96 1.74
CA ILE A 9 0.84 -5.80 1.58
C ILE A 9 2.07 -6.15 0.74
N GLU A 10 2.66 -7.34 0.92
CA GLU A 10 3.79 -7.79 0.12
C GLU A 10 3.42 -7.91 -1.36
N ARG A 11 2.18 -8.32 -1.66
CA ARG A 11 1.66 -8.34 -3.05
C ARG A 11 1.55 -6.94 -3.65
N VAL A 12 1.18 -5.94 -2.85
CA VAL A 12 1.14 -4.53 -3.31
C VAL A 12 2.55 -3.99 -3.51
N GLU A 13 3.51 -4.37 -2.65
CA GLU A 13 4.92 -4.01 -2.79
C GLU A 13 5.55 -4.65 -4.03
N ALA A 14 5.24 -5.92 -4.32
CA ALA A 14 5.66 -6.59 -5.54
C ALA A 14 5.12 -5.87 -6.79
N LEU A 15 3.83 -5.52 -6.82
CA LEU A 15 3.22 -4.75 -7.91
C LEU A 15 3.91 -3.38 -8.09
N TYR A 16 4.28 -2.71 -7.00
CA TYR A 16 5.03 -1.45 -7.08
C TYR A 16 6.38 -1.66 -7.78
N VAL A 17 7.13 -2.70 -7.41
CA VAL A 17 8.41 -3.02 -8.05
C VAL A 17 8.23 -3.30 -9.55
N GLU A 18 7.21 -4.08 -9.92
CA GLU A 18 6.88 -4.35 -11.33
C GLU A 18 6.57 -3.06 -12.11
N LEU A 19 5.80 -2.14 -11.53
CA LEU A 19 5.49 -0.86 -12.15
C LEU A 19 6.73 0.03 -12.31
N VAL A 20 7.63 0.06 -11.32
CA VAL A 20 8.89 0.80 -11.43
C VAL A 20 9.75 0.24 -12.56
N GLN A 21 9.83 -1.09 -12.68
CA GLN A 21 10.56 -1.75 -13.76
C GLN A 21 9.94 -1.45 -15.14
N HIS A 22 8.61 -1.42 -15.23
CA HIS A 22 7.90 -1.08 -16.46
C HIS A 22 8.25 0.33 -16.98
N TYR A 23 8.47 1.30 -16.08
CA TYR A 23 8.86 2.66 -16.46
C TYR A 23 10.33 2.80 -16.91
N GLY A 24 11.15 1.74 -16.82
CA GLY A 24 12.52 1.73 -17.32
C GLY A 24 13.41 2.81 -16.68
N GLU A 25 14.15 3.56 -17.50
CA GLU A 25 15.00 4.68 -17.06
C GLU A 25 14.30 6.05 -17.09
N GLY A 26 12.97 6.08 -17.24
CA GLY A 26 12.25 7.34 -17.25
C GLY A 26 12.41 8.10 -15.93
N ASP A 27 12.62 9.40 -15.99
CA ASP A 27 12.78 10.27 -14.81
C ASP A 27 11.61 10.10 -13.81
N GLN A 28 11.86 10.16 -12.51
CA GLN A 28 10.83 10.01 -11.45
C GLN A 28 9.96 8.73 -11.55
N ARG A 29 10.48 7.62 -12.09
CA ARG A 29 9.73 6.36 -12.26
C ARG A 29 9.11 5.84 -10.96
N GLU A 30 9.82 5.96 -9.83
CA GLU A 30 9.34 5.56 -8.51
C GLU A 30 8.09 6.35 -8.13
N LEU A 31 8.14 7.68 -8.29
CA LEU A 31 7.01 8.56 -8.01
C LEU A 31 5.84 8.29 -8.96
N ARG A 32 6.10 8.03 -10.25
CA ARG A 32 5.04 7.67 -11.21
C ARG A 32 4.35 6.36 -10.84
N ALA A 33 5.10 5.34 -10.49
CA ALA A 33 4.56 4.05 -10.04
C ALA A 33 3.71 4.22 -8.78
N ALA A 34 4.24 4.89 -7.76
CA ALA A 34 3.51 5.18 -6.53
C ALA A 34 2.23 5.98 -6.79
N ALA A 35 2.29 7.00 -7.66
CA ALA A 35 1.12 7.80 -8.02
C ALA A 35 0.04 6.97 -8.72
N LYS A 36 0.39 6.02 -9.59
CA LYS A 36 -0.60 5.14 -10.22
C LYS A 36 -1.29 4.23 -9.21
N ILE A 37 -0.52 3.65 -8.29
CA ILE A 37 -1.10 2.86 -7.19
C ILE A 37 -2.04 3.72 -6.35
N LEU A 38 -1.60 4.92 -5.97
CA LEU A 38 -2.42 5.84 -5.18
C LEU A 38 -3.73 6.22 -5.89
N LEU A 39 -3.69 6.54 -7.18
CA LEU A 39 -4.90 6.87 -7.94
C LEU A 39 -5.92 5.72 -7.95
N VAL A 40 -5.46 4.49 -8.15
CA VAL A 40 -6.32 3.31 -8.09
C VAL A 40 -6.85 3.10 -6.68
N ALA A 41 -6.00 3.23 -5.66
CA ALA A 41 -6.41 3.08 -4.26
C ALA A 41 -7.48 4.10 -3.87
N LEU A 42 -7.29 5.39 -4.23
CA LEU A 42 -8.26 6.44 -3.98
C LEU A 42 -9.62 6.16 -4.63
N ALA A 43 -9.62 5.68 -5.88
CA ALA A 43 -10.86 5.27 -6.54
C ALA A 43 -11.57 4.14 -5.76
N LYS A 44 -10.81 3.19 -5.18
CA LYS A 44 -11.37 2.10 -4.37
C LYS A 44 -11.82 2.53 -2.98
N PHE A 45 -11.13 3.47 -2.34
CA PHE A 45 -11.64 4.11 -1.12
C PHE A 45 -12.96 4.82 -1.38
N GLN A 46 -13.06 5.60 -2.46
CA GLN A 46 -14.29 6.29 -2.82
C GLN A 46 -15.43 5.31 -3.17
N GLU A 47 -15.13 4.19 -3.83
CA GLU A 47 -16.12 3.17 -4.20
C GLU A 47 -16.61 2.34 -3.01
N HIS A 48 -15.74 2.00 -2.06
CA HIS A 48 -16.03 1.01 -1.01
C HIS A 48 -16.02 1.56 0.42
N GLY A 49 -15.46 2.74 0.67
CA GLY A 49 -15.23 3.29 2.02
C GLY A 49 -16.45 3.96 2.66
N GLY A 50 -17.59 4.01 1.97
CA GLY A 50 -18.81 4.62 2.52
C GLY A 50 -18.71 6.15 2.66
N PRO A 51 -19.59 6.77 3.47
CA PRO A 51 -19.67 8.23 3.59
C PRO A 51 -18.38 8.91 4.08
N ASP A 52 -17.60 8.20 4.90
CA ASP A 52 -16.44 8.74 5.62
C ASP A 52 -15.10 8.26 5.05
N TRP A 53 -15.08 7.78 3.80
CA TRP A 53 -13.88 7.23 3.16
C TRP A 53 -12.66 8.17 3.22
N ALA A 54 -12.91 9.49 3.16
CA ALA A 54 -11.87 10.51 3.19
C ALA A 54 -11.20 10.62 4.57
N GLN A 55 -11.93 10.33 5.66
CA GLN A 55 -11.39 10.41 7.01
C GLN A 55 -10.24 9.42 7.21
N LEU A 56 -10.41 8.18 6.76
CA LEU A 56 -9.38 7.15 6.88
C LEU A 56 -8.12 7.50 6.07
N LEU A 57 -8.30 8.09 4.87
CA LEU A 57 -7.19 8.62 4.08
C LEU A 57 -6.44 9.73 4.83
N ASP A 58 -7.17 10.69 5.37
CA ASP A 58 -6.61 11.83 6.10
C ASP A 58 -5.83 11.36 7.33
N GLU A 59 -6.33 10.36 8.05
CA GLU A 59 -5.63 9.75 9.19
C GLU A 59 -4.28 9.15 8.78
N TYR A 60 -4.21 8.38 7.67
CA TYR A 60 -2.94 7.83 7.19
C TYR A 60 -1.95 8.91 6.78
N VAL A 61 -2.43 9.95 6.09
CA VAL A 61 -1.58 11.08 5.68
C VAL A 61 -1.08 11.85 6.89
N GLU A 62 -1.90 12.03 7.92
CA GLU A 62 -1.51 12.75 9.13
C GLU A 62 -0.51 11.96 9.96
N ILE A 63 -0.65 10.63 10.07
CA ILE A 63 0.34 9.76 10.69
C ILE A 63 1.68 9.90 9.96
N LEU A 64 1.67 9.82 8.63
CA LEU A 64 2.89 9.95 7.83
C LEU A 64 3.60 11.30 8.06
N LYS A 65 2.85 12.40 8.20
CA LYS A 65 3.41 13.74 8.46
C LYS A 65 3.94 13.91 9.88
N ARG A 66 3.23 13.37 10.88
CA ARG A 66 3.55 13.60 12.31
C ARG A 66 4.52 12.59 12.89
N ASP A 67 4.39 11.33 12.51
CA ASP A 67 5.15 10.20 13.06
C ASP A 67 5.48 9.16 11.98
N PRO A 68 6.49 9.43 11.12
CA PRO A 68 6.93 8.50 10.09
C PRO A 68 7.37 7.14 10.65
N GLN A 69 7.88 7.10 11.89
CA GLN A 69 8.31 5.84 12.52
C GLN A 69 7.11 4.96 12.89
N ARG A 70 6.01 5.55 13.37
CA ARG A 70 4.75 4.84 13.55
C ARG A 70 4.20 4.34 12.22
N PHE A 71 4.26 5.15 11.17
CA PHE A 71 3.84 4.71 9.84
C PHE A 71 4.63 3.48 9.37
N GLN A 72 5.95 3.48 9.55
CA GLN A 72 6.79 2.33 9.21
C GLN A 72 6.41 1.08 10.02
N ARG A 73 6.19 1.22 11.32
CA ARG A 73 5.73 0.10 12.18
C ARG A 73 4.39 -0.46 11.73
N MET A 74 3.48 0.38 11.22
CA MET A 74 2.21 -0.08 10.66
C MET A 74 2.43 -0.94 9.41
N LEU A 75 3.32 -0.52 8.50
CA LEU A 75 3.68 -1.33 7.32
C LEU A 75 4.30 -2.66 7.73
N ASP A 76 5.26 -2.64 8.67
CA ASP A 76 5.94 -3.85 9.13
C ASP A 76 4.96 -4.84 9.79
N SER A 77 3.98 -4.32 10.52
CA SER A 77 2.93 -5.13 11.15
C SER A 77 2.04 -5.80 10.09
N ASN A 78 1.70 -5.09 9.01
CA ASN A 78 0.92 -5.67 7.90
C ASN A 78 1.68 -6.75 7.13
N ARG A 79 3.02 -6.65 7.03
CA ARG A 79 3.87 -7.68 6.41
C ARG A 79 3.90 -8.96 7.24
N ALA A 80 3.83 -8.82 8.56
CA ALA A 80 3.85 -9.94 9.49
C ALA A 80 2.52 -10.71 9.57
N THR A 81 1.39 -10.11 9.17
CA THR A 81 0.07 -10.75 9.17
C THR A 81 -0.05 -11.70 7.97
N THR A 82 -0.05 -13.01 8.25
CA THR A 82 -0.21 -14.03 7.20
C THR A 82 -1.70 -14.18 6.80
N PRO A 83 -2.00 -14.68 5.59
CA PRO A 83 -3.38 -14.87 5.14
C PRO A 83 -4.24 -15.75 6.07
N ASP A 84 -3.63 -16.69 6.81
CA ASP A 84 -4.33 -17.56 7.77
C ASP A 84 -4.84 -16.81 9.01
N GLU A 85 -4.20 -15.70 9.40
CA GLU A 85 -4.64 -14.88 10.54
C GLU A 85 -5.76 -13.89 10.17
N LEU A 86 -5.96 -13.62 8.88
CA LEU A 86 -7.03 -12.76 8.36
C LEU A 86 -8.37 -13.50 8.16
N LEU A 87 -8.35 -14.84 8.21
CA LEU A 87 -9.52 -15.71 8.04
C LEU A 87 -10.04 -16.31 9.36
N ALA A 88 -9.40 -15.97 10.49
CA ALA A 88 -9.73 -16.46 11.83
C ALA A 88 -10.59 -15.48 12.64
#